data_AF-A0A327HIV2-F1
#
_entry.id   AF-A0A327HIV2-F1
#
_cell.length_a   1.000
_cell.length_b   1.000
_cell.length_c   1.000
_cell.angle_alpha   90.00
_cell.angle_beta   90.00
_cell.angle_gamma   90.00
#
_symmetry.space_group_name_H-M   'P 1'
#
loop_
_entity.id
_entity.type
_entity.pdbx_description
1 polymer ?
#
loop_
_entity_poly.entity_id
_entity_poly.type
_entity_poly.pdbx_seq_one_letter_code
_entity_poly.pdbx_strand_id
1 'polypeptide(L)'
;MYSMWFHQIKGDLRQQMKGLRWLLIREQDLPNATSAWMFAELDGTLIGIDHRGSEFESGIHNRAIHLLLVDEDNGITGITKVVTEGELEDYLW
;
A
#
# COMPACT_ATOMS: atom_id res chain seq x y z
N MET A 1 8.54 1.73 -14.23
CA MET A 1 8.48 2.08 -12.79
C MET A 1 8.55 0.79 -11.99
N TYR A 2 9.33 0.73 -10.90
CA TYR A 2 9.49 -0.51 -10.12
C TYR A 2 8.52 -0.54 -8.94
N SER A 3 7.58 -1.50 -8.97
CA SER A 3 6.69 -1.87 -7.88
C SER A 3 6.95 -3.33 -7.48
N MET A 4 6.55 -3.69 -6.25
CA MET A 4 6.62 -5.06 -5.76
C MET A 4 5.48 -5.30 -4.77
N TRP A 5 4.89 -6.49 -4.81
CA TRP A 5 3.88 -6.90 -3.84
C TRP A 5 4.54 -7.42 -2.57
N PHE A 6 4.02 -7.03 -1.40
CA PHE A 6 4.55 -7.42 -0.10
C PHE A 6 4.69 -8.94 0.06
N HIS A 7 3.69 -9.71 -0.39
CA HIS A 7 3.74 -11.18 -0.30
C HIS A 7 4.83 -11.84 -1.17
N GLN A 8 5.37 -11.12 -2.15
CA GLN A 8 6.48 -11.58 -3.00
C GLN A 8 7.83 -11.44 -2.31
N ILE A 9 7.91 -10.62 -1.25
CA ILE A 9 9.14 -10.42 -0.49
C ILE A 9 9.49 -11.71 0.25
N LYS A 10 10.65 -12.30 -0.08
CA LYS A 10 11.17 -13.52 0.56
C LYS A 10 12.54 -13.22 1.14
N GLY A 11 12.68 -13.25 2.47
CA GLY A 11 13.94 -12.96 3.14
C GLY A 11 14.01 -11.54 3.71
N ASP A 12 15.16 -10.88 3.57
CA ASP A 12 15.38 -9.56 4.17
C ASP A 12 14.52 -8.48 3.49
N LEU A 13 13.53 -7.98 4.24
CA LEU A 13 12.59 -6.95 3.82
C LEU A 13 13.30 -5.64 3.44
N ARG A 14 14.27 -5.21 4.25
CA ARG A 14 14.95 -3.93 4.08
C ARG A 14 15.80 -3.93 2.81
N GLN A 15 16.49 -5.03 2.54
CA GLN A 15 17.29 -5.15 1.31
C GLN A 15 16.43 -5.16 0.05
N GLN A 16 15.26 -5.82 0.10
CA GLN A 16 14.36 -5.91 -1.06
C GLN A 16 13.61 -4.62 -1.34
N MET A 17 13.28 -3.84 -0.31
CA MET A 17 12.66 -2.53 -0.48
C MET A 17 13.63 -1.44 -0.97
N LYS A 18 14.94 -1.70 -0.95
CA LYS A 18 15.94 -0.71 -1.33
C LYS A 18 15.79 -0.31 -2.80
N GLY A 19 15.49 0.96 -3.06
CA GLY A 19 15.30 1.51 -4.41
C GLY A 19 13.93 1.18 -5.02
N LEU A 20 13.04 0.55 -4.25
CA LEU A 20 11.66 0.32 -4.65
C LEU A 20 10.89 1.63 -4.61
N ARG A 21 10.19 1.96 -5.71
CA ARG A 21 9.36 3.16 -5.74
C ARG A 21 7.99 2.92 -5.13
N TRP A 22 7.42 1.75 -5.36
CA TRP A 22 6.08 1.38 -4.91
C TRP A 22 6.08 0.02 -4.20
N LEU A 23 5.56 -0.02 -2.98
CA LEU A 23 5.21 -1.25 -2.28
C LEU A 23 3.69 -1.43 -2.35
N LEU A 24 3.25 -2.56 -2.89
CA LEU A 24 1.82 -2.92 -2.99
C LEU A 24 1.47 -3.96 -1.92
N ILE A 25 0.37 -3.77 -1.22
CA ILE A 25 -0.03 -4.60 -0.09
C ILE A 25 -1.50 -5.01 -0.27
N ARG A 26 -1.81 -6.30 -0.10
CA ARG A 26 -3.19 -6.78 -0.05
C ARG A 26 -3.72 -6.65 1.38
N GLU A 27 -5.02 -6.48 1.52
CA GLU A 27 -5.72 -6.43 2.82
C GLU A 27 -5.22 -7.51 3.80
N GLN A 28 -5.23 -8.77 3.36
CA GLN A 28 -4.80 -9.93 4.15
C GLN A 28 -3.33 -9.90 4.60
N ASP A 29 -2.49 -9.10 3.94
CA ASP A 29 -1.08 -8.95 4.25
C ASP A 29 -0.82 -7.77 5.22
N LEU A 30 -1.79 -6.85 5.40
CA LEU A 30 -1.67 -5.66 6.26
C LEU A 30 -1.24 -5.97 7.70
N PRO A 31 -1.79 -7.01 8.38
CA PRO A 31 -1.39 -7.32 9.77
C PRO A 31 0.11 -7.65 9.91
N ASN A 32 0.74 -8.13 8.83
CA ASN A 32 2.15 -8.50 8.80
C ASN A 32 3.05 -7.40 8.21
N ALA A 33 2.46 -6.33 7.67
CA ALA A 33 3.20 -5.31 6.92
C ALA A 33 3.81 -4.21 7.80
N THR A 34 3.60 -4.20 9.13
CA THR A 34 4.04 -3.14 10.07
C THR A 34 5.47 -2.65 9.83
N SER A 35 6.43 -3.57 9.67
CA SER A 35 7.83 -3.20 9.40
C SER A 35 8.05 -2.56 8.04
N ALA A 36 7.24 -2.90 7.04
CA ALA A 36 7.33 -2.34 5.70
C ALA A 36 6.90 -0.87 5.67
N TRP A 37 5.90 -0.47 6.45
CA TRP A 37 5.50 0.93 6.61
C TRP A 37 6.66 1.80 7.12
N MET A 38 7.37 1.32 8.14
CA MET A 38 8.52 2.03 8.71
C MET A 38 9.62 2.23 7.66
N PHE A 39 9.92 1.20 6.86
CA PHE A 39 10.95 1.30 5.84
C PHE A 39 10.53 2.17 4.65
N ALA A 40 9.25 2.11 4.27
CA ALA A 40 8.71 2.94 3.21
C ALA A 40 8.85 4.43 3.53
N GLU A 41 8.54 4.83 4.78
CA GLU A 41 8.75 6.19 5.27
C GLU A 41 10.23 6.62 5.17
N LEU A 42 11.16 5.75 5.59
CA LEU A 42 12.59 6.04 5.59
C LEU A 42 13.21 6.14 4.19
N ASP A 43 12.72 5.33 3.25
CA ASP A 43 13.29 5.20 1.90
C ASP A 43 12.51 6.00 0.83
N GLY A 44 11.42 6.67 1.23
CA GLY A 44 10.54 7.39 0.31
C GLY A 44 9.76 6.46 -0.64
N THR A 45 9.53 5.21 -0.25
CA THR A 45 8.72 4.25 -1.01
C THR A 45 7.24 4.60 -0.83
N LEU A 46 6.51 4.71 -1.93
CA LEU A 46 5.07 4.94 -1.93
C LEU A 46 4.33 3.63 -1.62
N ILE A 47 3.23 3.73 -0.89
CA ILE A 47 2.42 2.57 -0.50
C ILE A 47 1.10 2.57 -1.26
N GLY A 48 0.83 1.46 -1.95
CA GLY A 48 -0.45 1.11 -2.56
C GLY A 48 -1.11 -0.04 -1.81
N ILE A 49 -2.42 0.04 -1.56
CA ILE A 49 -3.16 -1.00 -0.84
C ILE A 49 -4.39 -1.43 -1.63
N ASP A 50 -4.53 -2.73 -1.80
CA ASP A 50 -5.74 -3.36 -2.30
C ASP A 50 -6.53 -3.84 -1.09
N HIS A 51 -7.56 -3.07 -0.74
CA HIS A 51 -8.45 -3.29 0.40
C HIS A 51 -9.86 -3.70 -0.06
N ARG A 52 -9.98 -4.33 -1.23
CA ARG A 52 -11.25 -4.92 -1.67
C ARG A 52 -11.61 -6.15 -0.84
N GLY A 53 -12.91 -6.42 -0.71
CA GLY A 53 -13.47 -7.54 0.04
C GLY A 53 -13.80 -7.25 1.51
N SER A 54 -13.45 -6.08 2.03
CA SER A 54 -13.81 -5.64 3.39
C SER A 54 -13.95 -4.12 3.47
N GLU A 55 -14.70 -3.63 4.46
CA GLU A 55 -14.84 -2.20 4.71
C GLU A 55 -13.51 -1.61 5.20
N PHE A 56 -13.04 -0.54 4.54
CA PHE A 56 -11.82 0.15 4.94
C PHE A 56 -12.06 1.00 6.19
N GLU A 57 -11.43 0.64 7.29
CA GLU A 57 -11.43 1.45 8.51
C GLU A 57 -10.25 2.42 8.50
N SER A 58 -10.56 3.73 8.54
CA SER A 58 -9.54 4.76 8.65
C SER A 58 -8.78 4.65 9.98
N GLY A 59 -7.44 4.72 9.91
CA GLY A 59 -6.56 4.58 11.05
C GLY A 59 -5.33 5.48 11.01
N ILE A 60 -4.40 5.23 11.94
CA ILE A 60 -3.16 6.01 12.10
C ILE A 60 -2.32 5.97 10.81
N HIS A 61 -2.39 4.87 10.06
CA HIS A 61 -1.58 4.65 8.86
C HIS A 61 -2.12 5.35 7.60
N ASN A 62 -3.30 5.98 7.62
CA ASN A 62 -3.89 6.63 6.43
C ASN A 62 -2.91 7.55 5.70
N ARG A 63 -2.14 8.34 6.47
CA ARG A 63 -1.17 9.30 5.91
C ARG A 63 0.00 8.65 5.17
N ALA A 64 0.30 7.39 5.47
CA ALA A 64 1.33 6.63 4.76
C ALA A 64 0.79 5.94 3.50
N ILE A 65 -0.54 5.86 3.35
CA ILE A 65 -1.20 5.28 2.17
C ILE A 65 -1.26 6.33 1.08
N HIS A 66 -0.61 6.05 -0.04
CA HIS A 66 -0.59 6.94 -1.19
C HIS A 66 -1.70 6.55 -2.18
N LEU A 67 -1.93 5.25 -2.37
CA LEU A 67 -2.97 4.73 -3.24
C LEU A 67 -3.78 3.68 -2.50
N LEU A 68 -5.10 3.81 -2.50
CA LEU A 68 -6.02 2.84 -1.92
C LEU A 68 -7.04 2.40 -2.97
N LEU A 69 -7.13 1.10 -3.20
CA LEU A 69 -8.17 0.46 -4.00
C LEU A 69 -9.17 -0.21 -3.03
N VAL A 70 -10.45 0.17 -3.13
CA VAL A 70 -11.55 -0.32 -2.28
C VAL A 70 -12.76 -0.65 -3.15
N ASP A 71 -13.74 -1.39 -2.61
CA ASP A 71 -14.99 -1.63 -3.33
C ASP A 71 -15.88 -0.37 -3.37
N GLU A 72 -15.91 0.40 -2.28
CA GLU A 72 -16.72 1.62 -2.15
C GLU A 72 -15.93 2.73 -1.44
N ASP A 73 -15.99 3.95 -1.96
CA ASP A 73 -15.44 5.15 -1.30
C ASP A 73 -16.50 5.79 -0.40
N ASN A 74 -16.57 5.31 0.85
CA ASN A 74 -17.50 5.80 1.87
C ASN A 74 -17.02 7.13 2.54
N GLY A 75 -16.42 8.02 1.75
CA GLY A 75 -15.88 9.29 2.23
C GLY A 75 -14.52 9.12 2.90
N ILE A 76 -13.66 8.27 2.35
CA ILE A 76 -12.33 8.00 2.89
C ILE A 76 -11.47 9.26 2.77
N THR A 77 -10.83 9.65 3.87
CA THR A 77 -9.99 10.85 3.92
C THR A 77 -8.59 10.57 4.46
N GLY A 78 -7.66 11.47 4.16
CA GLY A 78 -6.27 11.37 4.62
C GLY A 78 -5.40 10.40 3.82
N ILE A 79 -5.87 9.98 2.64
CA ILE A 79 -5.15 9.15 1.66
C ILE A 79 -4.99 9.97 0.38
N THR A 80 -3.83 9.87 -0.27
CA THR A 80 -3.51 10.72 -1.44
C THR A 80 -4.44 10.46 -2.62
N LYS A 81 -4.75 9.19 -2.90
CA LYS A 81 -5.66 8.78 -3.97
C LYS A 81 -6.44 7.53 -3.57
N VAL A 82 -7.76 7.62 -3.66
CA VAL A 82 -8.68 6.50 -3.49
C VAL A 82 -9.28 6.16 -4.86
N VAL A 83 -9.35 4.88 -5.20
CA VAL A 83 -9.93 4.36 -6.45
C VAL A 83 -10.83 3.17 -6.13
N THR A 84 -11.85 2.97 -6.97
CA THR A 84 -12.88 1.92 -6.78
C THR A 84 -12.97 0.92 -7.93
N GLU A 85 -12.14 1.10 -8.96
CA GLU A 85 -12.18 0.30 -10.18
C GLU A 85 -10.74 0.02 -10.65
N GLY A 86 -10.58 -0.95 -11.56
CA GLY A 86 -9.28 -1.32 -12.13
C GLY A 86 -8.36 -2.05 -11.16
N GLU A 87 -7.07 -2.10 -11.50
CA GLU A 87 -6.04 -2.68 -10.64
C GLU A 87 -5.11 -1.58 -10.09
N LEU A 88 -4.52 -1.81 -8.92
CA LEU A 88 -3.61 -0.84 -8.28
C LEU A 88 -2.50 -0.36 -9.23
N GLU A 89 -1.93 -1.29 -9.98
CA GLU A 89 -0.84 -1.03 -10.92
C GLU A 89 -1.18 0.01 -11.99
N ASP A 90 -2.44 0.12 -12.38
CA ASP A 90 -2.90 1.07 -13.41
C ASP A 90 -2.84 2.53 -12.95
N TYR A 91 -2.81 2.74 -11.63
CA TYR A 91 -2.90 4.07 -11.02
C TYR A 91 -1.60 4.56 -10.40
N LEU A 92 -0.52 3.80 -10.48
CA LEU A 92 0.79 4.18 -9.95
C LEU A 92 1.37 5.37 -10.73
N TRP A 93 2.16 6.22 -10.05
CA TRP A 93 2.83 7.39 -10.67
C TRP A 93 4.31 7.52 -10.31
#